data_AF-A0A7C6X0P5-F1
#
_entry.id   AF-A0A7C6X0P5-F1
#
_cell.length_a   1.000
_cell.length_b   1.000
_cell.length_c   1.000
_cell.angle_alpha   90.00
_cell.angle_beta   90.00
_cell.angle_gamma   90.00
#
_symmetry.space_group_name_H-M   'P 1'
#
loop_
_entity.id
_entity.type
_entity.pdbx_description
1 polymer ?
#
loop_
_entity_poly.entity_id
_entity_poly.type
_entity_poly.pdbx_seq_one_letter_code
_entity_poly.pdbx_strand_id
1 'polypeptide(L)'
;MNLVGILKPIVGRMPVYARLMYMLYSDPAVSSRRKVYLSVGLLYAISPIDLVPGIIPIVGQLDDVAIALSAMVGALKRIPPERRDDYLSRTGLSMEVIERDLAAAKALMLYVATRPLEYAGRGIRWTARKVGRVFSAGRRR
;
A
#
# COMPACT_ATOMS: atom_id res chain seq x y z
N MET A 1 -14.52 6.54 -1.92
CA MET A 1 -13.26 6.60 -1.16
C MET A 1 -12.51 7.85 -1.61
N ASN A 2 -12.23 8.81 -0.72
CA ASN A 2 -11.48 10.01 -1.09
C ASN A 2 -9.98 9.68 -1.14
N LEU A 3 -9.47 9.39 -2.33
CA LEU A 3 -8.08 8.97 -2.54
C LEU A 3 -7.07 10.02 -2.09
N VAL A 4 -7.32 11.28 -2.41
CA VAL A 4 -6.45 12.40 -2.06
C VAL A 4 -6.39 12.59 -0.54
N GLY A 5 -7.52 12.46 0.15
CA GLY A 5 -7.59 12.52 1.62
C GLY A 5 -6.82 11.40 2.32
N ILE A 6 -6.69 10.23 1.68
CA ILE A 6 -5.91 9.09 2.20
C ILE A 6 -4.42 9.27 1.93
N LEU A 7 -4.05 9.69 0.72
CA LEU A 7 -2.65 9.77 0.31
C LEU A 7 -1.92 10.98 0.92
N LYS A 8 -2.57 12.14 0.99
CA LYS A 8 -1.96 13.37 1.52
C LYS A 8 -1.28 13.20 2.88
N PRO A 9 -1.91 12.59 3.92
CA PRO A 9 -1.26 12.41 5.21
C PRO A 9 -0.12 11.38 5.17
N ILE A 10 -0.23 10.34 4.34
CA ILE A 10 0.82 9.32 4.18
C ILE A 10 2.06 9.94 3.54
N VAL A 11 1.89 10.68 2.44
CA VAL A 11 2.98 11.37 1.72
C VAL A 11 3.65 12.40 2.62
N GLY A 12 2.88 13.19 3.37
CA GLY A 12 3.42 14.19 4.30
C GLY A 12 4.29 13.59 5.42
N ARG A 13 4.13 12.29 5.75
CA ARG A 13 4.92 11.59 6.77
C ARG A 13 6.10 10.79 6.20
N MET A 14 6.27 10.73 4.87
CA MET A 14 7.32 9.93 4.24
C MET A 14 8.74 10.23 4.77
N PRO A 15 9.16 11.49 4.98
CA PRO A 15 10.49 11.77 5.53
C PRO A 15 10.67 11.20 6.94
N VAL A 16 9.61 11.21 7.74
CA VAL A 16 9.61 10.67 9.11
C VAL A 16 9.63 9.14 9.09
N TYR A 17 8.87 8.51 8.17
CA TYR A 17 8.92 7.06 7.96
C TYR A 17 10.30 6.60 7.49
N ALA A 18 10.95 7.33 6.58
CA ALA A 18 12.31 7.04 6.14
C ALA A 18 13.30 7.07 7.31
N ARG A 19 13.20 8.09 8.16
CA ARG A 19 14.02 8.20 9.38
C ARG A 19 13.80 7.01 10.33
N LEU A 20 12.54 6.64 10.58
CA LEU A 20 12.21 5.50 11.43
C LEU A 20 12.73 4.18 10.84
N MET A 21 12.57 3.97 9.53
CA MET A 21 13.08 2.79 8.84
C MET A 21 14.61 2.71 8.92
N TYR A 22 15.31 3.83 8.79
CA TYR A 22 16.76 3.88 8.95
C TYR A 22 17.19 3.47 10.37
N MET A 23 16.51 3.98 11.40
CA MET A 23 16.78 3.60 12.80
C MET A 23 16.55 2.10 13.02
N LEU A 24 15.45 1.55 12.50
CA LEU A 24 15.14 0.12 12.59
C LEU A 24 16.10 -0.76 11.78
N TYR A 25 16.55 -0.29 10.61
CA TYR A 25 17.50 -0.99 9.77
C TYR A 25 18.86 -1.13 10.49
N SER A 26 19.28 -0.10 11.22
CA SER A 26 20.51 -0.10 12.01
C SER A 26 20.38 -0.88 13.33
N ASP A 27 19.17 -1.20 13.79
CA ASP A 27 18.98 -1.93 15.05
C ASP A 27 19.42 -3.41 14.91
N PRO A 28 20.32 -3.92 15.78
CA PRO A 28 20.74 -5.33 15.76
C PRO A 28 19.63 -6.32 16.13
N ALA A 29 18.60 -5.91 16.86
CA ALA A 29 17.46 -6.76 17.23
C ALA A 29 16.51 -7.03 16.04
N VAL A 30 16.64 -6.29 14.94
CA VAL A 30 15.84 -6.50 13.73
C VAL A 30 16.48 -7.58 12.85
N SER A 31 15.77 -8.68 12.60
CA SER A 31 16.23 -9.77 11.73
C SER A 31 16.61 -9.30 10.32
N SER A 32 17.61 -9.90 9.69
CA SER A 32 18.08 -9.58 8.33
C SER A 32 16.96 -9.59 7.28
N ARG A 33 16.01 -10.54 7.36
CA ARG A 33 14.86 -10.59 6.44
C ARG A 33 14.02 -9.30 6.46
N ARG A 34 13.86 -8.68 7.64
CA ARG A 34 13.14 -7.40 7.79
C ARG A 34 13.97 -6.24 7.31
N LYS A 35 15.29 -6.28 7.51
CA LYS A 35 16.20 -5.27 6.96
C LYS A 35 16.11 -5.20 5.44
N VAL A 36 15.94 -6.33 4.74
CA VAL A 36 15.68 -6.35 3.28
C VAL A 36 14.39 -5.60 2.92
N TYR A 37 13.30 -5.84 3.64
CA TYR A 37 12.06 -5.11 3.37
C TYR A 37 12.15 -3.61 3.74
N LEU A 38 12.89 -3.27 4.80
CA LEU A 38 13.18 -1.88 5.16
C LEU A 38 14.06 -1.19 4.10
N SER A 39 15.00 -1.91 3.47
CA SER A 39 15.83 -1.34 2.41
C SER A 39 15.04 -0.99 1.16
N VAL A 40 13.96 -1.72 0.84
CA VAL A 40 13.03 -1.34 -0.25
C VAL A 40 12.39 0.02 0.06
N GLY A 41 11.89 0.20 1.28
CA GLY A 41 11.32 1.48 1.73
C GLY A 41 12.33 2.63 1.77
N LEU A 42 13.58 2.35 2.18
CA LEU A 42 14.65 3.34 2.16
C LEU A 42 15.08 3.73 0.75
N LEU A 43 15.16 2.76 -0.17
CA LEU A 43 15.45 3.02 -1.58
C LEU A 43 14.39 3.92 -2.21
N TYR A 44 13.12 3.72 -1.84
CA TYR A 44 12.03 4.62 -2.21
C TYR A 44 12.23 6.03 -1.63
N ALA A 45 12.62 6.15 -0.37
CA ALA A 45 12.83 7.45 0.27
C ALA A 45 14.02 8.24 -0.32
N ILE A 46 15.07 7.55 -0.79
CA ILE A 46 16.27 8.15 -1.40
C ILE A 46 16.02 8.62 -2.83
N SER A 47 14.96 8.13 -3.49
CA SER A 47 14.54 8.58 -4.82
C SER A 47 13.16 9.24 -4.75
N PRO A 48 13.05 10.50 -4.28
CA PRO A 48 11.74 11.13 -4.07
C PRO A 48 11.10 11.65 -5.37
N ILE A 49 11.75 11.49 -6.53
CA ILE A 49 11.44 12.26 -7.73
C ILE A 49 11.82 11.45 -8.97
N ASP A 50 10.85 10.75 -9.58
CA ASP A 50 10.70 10.84 -11.03
C ASP A 50 9.29 10.46 -11.55
N LEU A 51 8.21 10.79 -10.81
CA LEU A 51 6.85 10.35 -11.20
C LEU A 51 5.76 11.41 -10.99
N VAL A 52 5.82 12.49 -11.78
CA VAL A 52 4.63 13.17 -12.34
C VAL A 52 5.06 13.70 -13.73
N PRO A 53 4.39 13.44 -14.88
CA PRO A 53 2.99 13.03 -15.06
C PRO A 53 2.77 11.81 -15.99
N GLY A 54 1.91 10.90 -15.54
CA GLY A 54 1.25 9.90 -16.38
C GLY A 54 -0.07 9.52 -15.73
N ILE A 55 -1.11 9.25 -16.53
CA ILE A 55 -2.40 8.78 -16.02
C ILE A 55 -2.21 7.28 -15.72
N ILE A 56 -2.02 6.92 -14.44
CA ILE A 56 -1.87 5.54 -13.87
C ILE A 56 -0.42 4.99 -13.63
N PRO A 57 0.46 5.69 -12.89
CA PRO A 57 1.68 5.11 -12.29
C PRO A 57 1.51 4.61 -10.84
N ILE A 58 0.36 4.87 -10.20
CA ILE A 58 0.16 4.72 -8.74
C ILE A 58 0.10 3.25 -8.28
N VAL A 59 -0.28 2.30 -9.15
CA VAL A 59 -0.53 0.91 -8.73
C VAL A 59 0.74 0.19 -8.30
N GLY A 60 1.85 0.38 -9.02
CA GLY A 60 3.13 -0.25 -8.68
C GLY A 60 3.72 0.30 -7.38
N GLN A 61 3.62 1.61 -7.16
CA GLN A 61 4.18 2.28 -5.98
C GLN A 61 3.40 1.99 -4.69
N LEU A 62 2.10 1.71 -4.80
CA LEU A 62 1.25 1.35 -3.66
C LEU A 62 1.71 0.07 -2.97
N ASP A 63 2.22 -0.90 -3.74
CA ASP A 63 2.75 -2.15 -3.19
C ASP A 63 3.99 -1.88 -2.32
N ASP A 64 4.96 -1.12 -2.85
CA ASP A 64 6.19 -0.77 -2.13
C ASP A 64 5.90 -0.06 -0.81
N VAL A 65 4.97 0.90 -0.80
CA VAL A 65 4.55 1.61 0.42
C VAL A 65 3.91 0.64 1.43
N ALA A 66 3.01 -0.23 0.97
CA ALA A 66 2.34 -1.21 1.84
C ALA A 66 3.34 -2.22 2.41
N ILE A 67 4.32 -2.66 1.62
CA ILE A 67 5.41 -3.55 2.03
C ILE A 67 6.30 -2.85 3.05
N ALA A 68 6.73 -1.62 2.78
CA ALA A 68 7.61 -0.86 3.67
C ALA A 68 6.96 -0.58 5.02
N LEU A 69 5.69 -0.13 5.03
CA LEU A 69 4.91 0.04 6.26
C LEU A 69 4.70 -1.29 6.99
N SER A 70 4.44 -2.39 6.27
CA SER A 70 4.34 -3.73 6.87
C SER A 70 5.64 -4.18 7.53
N ALA A 71 6.78 -3.90 6.89
CA ALA A 71 8.10 -4.20 7.44
C ALA A 71 8.39 -3.43 8.71
N MET A 72 8.04 -2.13 8.72
CA MET A 72 8.18 -1.25 9.88
C MET A 72 7.33 -1.72 11.05
N VAL A 73 6.03 -1.99 10.84
CA VAL A 73 5.14 -2.58 11.86
C VAL A 73 5.72 -3.90 12.37
N GLY A 74 6.16 -4.76 11.44
CA GLY A 74 6.70 -6.08 11.77
C GLY A 74 8.02 -6.05 12.53
N ALA A 75 8.83 -5.00 12.37
CA ALA A 75 10.06 -4.76 13.11
C ALA A 75 9.75 -4.17 14.50
N LEU A 76 8.93 -3.13 14.57
CA LEU A 76 8.51 -2.48 15.82
C LEU A 76 7.84 -3.45 16.79
N LYS A 77 7.04 -4.41 16.29
CA LYS A 77 6.38 -5.44 17.12
C LYS A 77 7.33 -6.49 17.71
N ARG A 78 8.59 -6.55 17.27
CA ARG A 78 9.53 -7.62 17.65
C ARG A 78 10.74 -7.15 18.45
N ILE A 79 11.03 -5.85 18.41
CA ILE A 79 12.03 -5.28 19.30
C ILE A 79 11.42 -5.06 20.69
N PRO A 80 12.24 -4.99 21.76
CA PRO A 80 11.78 -4.68 23.11
C PRO A 80 10.94 -3.39 23.17
N PRO A 81 9.86 -3.34 23.97
CA PRO A 81 8.97 -2.18 24.07
C PRO A 81 9.71 -0.86 24.35
N GLU A 82 10.73 -0.89 25.21
CA GLU A 82 11.50 0.28 25.60
C GLU A 82 12.25 0.88 24.41
N ARG A 83 12.84 0.03 23.55
CA ARG A 83 13.53 0.47 22.32
C ARG A 83 12.55 0.98 21.28
N ARG A 84 11.40 0.30 21.14
CA ARG A 84 10.33 0.72 20.24
C ARG A 84 9.83 2.11 20.61
N ASP A 85 9.57 2.34 21.89
CA ASP A 85 8.99 3.59 22.39
C ASP A 85 10.00 4.75 22.32
N ASP A 86 11.30 4.46 22.52
CA ASP A 86 12.40 5.40 22.22
C ASP A 86 12.43 5.81 20.73
N TYR A 87 12.31 4.85 19.80
CA TYR A 87 12.29 5.18 18.36
C TYR A 87 11.03 5.96 17.94
N LEU A 88 9.87 5.60 18.48
CA LEU A 88 8.61 6.29 18.21
C LEU A 88 8.63 7.72 18.77
N SER A 89 9.11 7.92 20.00
CA SER A 89 9.22 9.27 20.60
C SER A 89 10.18 10.18 19.82
N ARG A 90 11.34 9.68 19.38
CA ARG A 90 12.32 10.43 18.56
C ARG A 90 11.79 10.87 17.19
N THR A 91 10.77 10.18 16.69
CA THR A 91 10.15 10.47 15.38
C THR A 91 8.80 11.18 15.50
N GLY A 92 8.24 11.29 16.71
CA GLY A 92 6.90 11.83 16.94
C GLY A 92 5.79 10.95 16.34
N LEU A 93 6.09 9.70 16.01
CA LEU A 93 5.12 8.74 15.48
C LEU A 93 4.54 7.88 16.59
N SER A 94 3.33 7.37 16.38
CA SER A 94 2.73 6.33 17.21
C SER A 94 2.49 5.07 16.39
N MET A 95 2.43 3.93 17.08
CA MET A 95 2.10 2.65 16.43
C MET A 95 0.74 2.73 15.72
N GLU A 96 -0.24 3.42 16.34
CA GLU A 96 -1.57 3.64 15.79
C GLU A 96 -1.54 4.37 14.45
N VAL A 97 -0.74 5.45 14.34
CA VAL A 97 -0.61 6.21 13.09
C VAL A 97 -0.05 5.34 11.97
N ILE A 98 1.00 4.56 12.28
CA ILE A 98 1.65 3.68 11.30
C ILE A 98 0.69 2.56 10.85
N GLU A 99 -0.04 1.95 11.79
CA GLU A 99 -1.01 0.88 11.47
C GLU A 99 -2.20 1.40 10.68
N ARG A 100 -2.70 2.60 11.01
CA ARG A 100 -3.75 3.27 10.23
C ARG A 100 -3.30 3.54 8.79
N ASP A 101 -2.11 4.10 8.64
CA ASP A 101 -1.57 4.43 7.32
C ASP A 101 -1.28 3.15 6.51
N LEU A 102 -0.85 2.05 7.16
CA LEU A 102 -0.73 0.73 6.55
C LEU A 102 -2.08 0.16 6.09
N ALA A 103 -3.10 0.23 6.95
CA ALA A 103 -4.44 -0.24 6.63
C ALA A 103 -5.03 0.56 5.45
N ALA A 104 -4.82 1.87 5.43
CA ALA A 104 -5.26 2.73 4.35
C ALA A 104 -4.53 2.42 3.03
N ALA A 105 -3.21 2.19 3.06
CA ALA A 105 -2.44 1.77 1.89
C ALA A 105 -2.94 0.41 1.34
N LYS A 106 -3.14 -0.59 2.20
CA LYS A 106 -3.69 -1.90 1.80
C LYS A 106 -5.10 -1.81 1.26
N ALA A 107 -5.98 -1.02 1.88
CA ALA A 107 -7.34 -0.82 1.40
C ALA A 107 -7.35 -0.16 0.02
N LEU A 108 -6.46 0.81 -0.20
CA LEU A 108 -6.29 1.45 -1.50
C LEU A 108 -5.75 0.48 -2.55
N MET A 109 -4.75 -0.33 -2.21
CA MET A 109 -4.22 -1.38 -3.07
C MET A 109 -5.31 -2.37 -3.49
N LEU A 110 -6.09 -2.88 -2.53
CA LEU A 110 -7.21 -3.79 -2.80
C LEU A 110 -8.27 -3.14 -3.69
N TYR A 111 -8.64 -1.89 -3.39
CA TYR A 111 -9.60 -1.14 -4.18
C TYR A 111 -9.16 -0.98 -5.64
N VAL A 112 -7.88 -0.69 -5.89
CA VAL A 112 -7.35 -0.58 -7.25
C VAL A 112 -7.26 -1.94 -7.94
N ALA A 113 -6.86 -2.99 -7.22
CA ALA A 113 -6.70 -4.34 -7.75
C ALA A 113 -8.03 -5.00 -8.16
N THR A 114 -9.14 -4.72 -7.45
CA THR A 114 -10.45 -5.32 -7.73
C THR A 114 -11.27 -4.58 -8.78
N ARG A 115 -10.94 -3.32 -9.08
CA ARG A 115 -11.64 -2.50 -10.09
C ARG A 115 -11.71 -3.17 -11.47
N PRO A 116 -10.62 -3.70 -12.07
CA PRO A 116 -10.69 -4.38 -13.36
C PRO A 116 -11.67 -5.56 -13.38
N LEU A 117 -11.77 -6.31 -12.28
CA LEU A 117 -12.66 -7.46 -12.15
C LEU A 117 -14.15 -7.04 -12.19
N GLU A 118 -14.50 -5.89 -11.62
CA GLU A 118 -15.87 -5.36 -11.66
C GLU A 118 -16.30 -4.92 -13.07
N TYR A 119 -15.37 -4.36 -13.86
CA TYR A 119 -15.65 -4.00 -15.26
C TYR A 119 -15.70 -5.23 -16.17
N ALA A 120 -14.80 -6.20 -15.99
CA ALA A 120 -14.81 -7.45 -16.74
C ALA A 120 -16.10 -8.26 -16.51
N GLY A 121 -16.56 -8.37 -15.26
CA GLY A 121 -17.82 -9.06 -14.93
C GLY A 121 -19.07 -8.37 -15.49
N ARG A 122 -19.04 -7.05 -15.72
CA ARG A 122 -20.12 -6.33 -16.42
C ARG A 122 -20.10 -6.60 -17.93
N GLY A 123 -18.92 -6.66 -18.54
CA GLY A 123 -18.75 -7.05 -19.94
C GLY A 123 -19.29 -8.45 -20.21
N ILE A 124 -18.88 -9.44 -19.41
CA ILE A 124 -19.33 -10.84 -19.52
C ILE A 124 -20.87 -10.94 -19.37
N ARG A 125 -21.46 -10.25 -18.38
CA ARG A 125 -22.93 -10.23 -18.20
C ARG A 125 -23.67 -9.51 -19.32
N TRP A 126 -23.08 -8.49 -19.94
CA TRP A 126 -23.67 -7.82 -21.09
C TRP A 126 -23.66 -8.74 -22.31
N THR A 127 -22.53 -9.40 -22.58
CA THR A 127 -22.39 -10.36 -23.68
C THR A 127 -23.34 -11.56 -23.49
N ALA A 128 -23.39 -12.15 -22.30
CA ALA A 128 -24.29 -13.26 -22.00
C ALA A 128 -25.78 -12.90 -22.18
N ARG A 129 -26.19 -11.69 -21.77
CA ARG A 129 -27.58 -11.21 -21.98
C ARG A 129 -27.91 -10.96 -23.45
N LYS A 130 -26.94 -10.48 -24.24
CA LYS A 130 -27.14 -10.23 -25.67
C LYS A 130 -27.25 -11.53 -26.45
N VAL A 131 -26.36 -12.49 -26.18
CA VAL A 131 -26.36 -13.83 -26.77
C VAL A 131 -27.64 -14.58 -26.39
N GLY A 132 -28.03 -14.58 -25.11
CA GLY A 132 -29.27 -15.23 -24.66
C GLY A 132 -30.54 -14.72 -25.34
N ARG A 133 -30.64 -13.41 -25.62
CA ARG A 133 -31.78 -12.83 -26.36
C ARG A 133 -31.82 -13.29 -27.82
N VAL A 134 -30.67 -13.34 -28.49
CA VAL A 134 -30.57 -13.81 -29.88
C VAL A 134 -31.00 -15.27 -30.01
N PHE A 135 -30.55 -16.14 -29.08
CA PHE A 135 -30.95 -17.55 -29.09
C PHE A 135 -32.42 -17.79 -28.70
N SER A 136 -33.03 -16.93 -27.87
CA SER A 136 -34.44 -17.04 -27.49
C SER A 136 -35.42 -16.57 -28.58
N ALA A 137 -34.99 -15.70 -29.50
CA ALA A 137 -35.83 -15.18 -30.58
C ALA A 137 -36.01 -16.17 -31.75
N GLY A 138 -35.12 -17.15 -31.90
CA GLY A 138 -35.18 -18.15 -32.97
C GLY A 138 -36.09 -19.36 -32.70
N ARG A 139 -36.62 -19.52 -31.48
CA ARG A 139 -37.41 -20.71 -31.08
C ARG A 139 -38.94 -20.52 -31.19
N ARG A 140 -39.42 -19.45 -31.84
CA ARG A 140 -40.84 -19.19 -32.13
C ARG A 140 -41.16 -19.19 -33.63
N ARG A 141 -40.52 -20.06 -34.41
CA ARG A 141 -40.91 -20.38 -35.78
C ARG A 141 -40.98 -21.88 -35.95
#